data_AF-A0A3D5KQ14-F1
#
_entry.id   AF-A0A3D5KQ14-F1
#
_cell.length_a   1.000
_cell.length_b   1.000
_cell.length_c   1.000
_cell.angle_alpha   90.00
_cell.angle_beta   90.00
_cell.angle_gamma   90.00
#
_symmetry.space_group_name_H-M   'P 1'
#
loop_
_entity.id
_entity.type
_entity.pdbx_description
1 polymer ?
#
loop_
_entity_poly.entity_id
_entity_poly.type
_entity_poly.pdbx_seq_one_letter_code
_entity_poly.pdbx_strand_id
1 'polypeptide(L)'
;MVGKLYCLLISILVLVVSMQKTLAQEVSAGVDVALPAGDLSKAVGNGFGLSARYENEFGKRMSWLVDAGFLSFSGKGSAKSITMVPLQAGLKYYFQDQINGLYVMGELGFHLVSGGSKSETDFGVAPGIGYYFSDFDLGLKFQTINSPQGNYDYIGFRAAYIFPKR
;
A
#
# COMPACT_ATOMS: atom_id res chain seq x y z
N MET A 1 -5.73 -27.65 0.90
CA MET A 1 -6.26 -26.27 1.08
C MET A 1 -5.65 -25.25 0.11
N VAL A 2 -4.46 -25.49 -0.45
CA VAL A 2 -3.74 -24.58 -1.38
C VAL A 2 -4.44 -24.35 -2.73
N GLY A 3 -5.07 -25.39 -3.31
CA GLY A 3 -5.71 -25.27 -4.63
C GLY A 3 -6.94 -24.34 -4.68
N LYS A 4 -7.68 -24.21 -3.58
CA LYS A 4 -8.83 -23.29 -3.50
C LYS A 4 -8.39 -21.82 -3.42
N LEU A 5 -7.23 -21.54 -2.84
CA LEU A 5 -6.65 -20.19 -2.75
C LEU A 5 -6.15 -19.70 -4.12
N TYR A 6 -5.53 -20.58 -4.92
CA TYR A 6 -5.13 -20.28 -6.30
C TYR A 6 -6.34 -20.01 -7.21
N CYS A 7 -7.39 -20.85 -7.13
CA CYS A 7 -8.62 -20.58 -7.88
C CYS A 7 -9.30 -19.28 -7.46
N LEU A 8 -9.26 -18.91 -6.17
CA LEU A 8 -9.79 -17.63 -5.69
C LEU A 8 -8.96 -16.43 -6.21
N LEU A 9 -7.63 -16.54 -6.17
CA LEU A 9 -6.73 -15.50 -6.69
C LEU A 9 -6.88 -15.32 -8.21
N ILE A 10 -7.03 -16.44 -8.95
CA ILE A 10 -7.25 -16.42 -10.40
C ILE A 10 -8.65 -15.88 -10.75
N SER A 11 -9.67 -16.21 -9.97
CA SER A 11 -11.03 -15.69 -10.22
C SER A 11 -11.15 -14.20 -9.88
N ILE A 12 -10.46 -13.71 -8.85
CA ILE A 12 -10.33 -12.28 -8.56
C ILE A 12 -9.58 -11.57 -9.71
N LEU A 13 -8.49 -12.17 -10.21
CA LEU A 13 -7.73 -11.61 -11.34
C LEU A 13 -8.56 -11.52 -12.63
N VAL A 14 -9.39 -12.53 -12.93
CA VAL A 14 -10.25 -12.56 -14.13
C VAL A 14 -11.42 -11.57 -14.04
N LEU A 15 -11.95 -11.30 -12.84
CA LEU A 15 -13.01 -10.31 -12.67
C LEU A 15 -12.52 -8.87 -12.93
N VAL A 16 -11.26 -8.57 -12.58
CA VAL A 16 -10.67 -7.22 -12.76
C VAL A 16 -10.43 -6.90 -14.24
N VAL A 17 -10.12 -7.90 -15.07
CA VAL A 17 -9.85 -7.71 -16.51
C VAL A 17 -11.13 -7.36 -17.31
N SER A 18 -12.31 -7.65 -16.76
CA SER A 18 -13.59 -7.51 -17.48
C SER A 18 -14.20 -6.10 -17.43
N MET A 19 -13.58 -5.12 -16.74
CA MET A 19 -14.05 -3.72 -16.69
C MET A 19 -13.24 -2.82 -17.62
N GLN A 20 -13.42 -3.00 -18.93
CA GLN A 20 -12.98 -2.01 -19.93
C GLN A 20 -14.10 -0.98 -20.14
N LYS A 21 -14.12 0.05 -19.28
CA LYS A 21 -14.71 1.34 -19.64
C LYS A 21 -13.68 2.42 -19.39
N THR A 22 -13.63 3.38 -20.33
CA THR A 22 -12.83 4.60 -20.46
C THR A 22 -12.81 5.48 -19.19
N LEU A 23 -12.30 4.94 -18.10
CA LEU A 23 -11.83 5.68 -16.95
C LEU A 23 -10.32 5.64 -17.00
N ALA A 24 -9.70 6.73 -16.59
CA ALA A 24 -8.30 6.98 -16.81
C ALA A 24 -7.49 6.09 -15.85
N GLN A 25 -7.19 4.86 -16.29
CA GLN A 25 -6.45 3.88 -15.51
C GLN A 25 -4.99 4.33 -15.36
N GLU A 26 -4.47 4.29 -14.14
CA GLU A 26 -3.12 4.72 -13.81
C GLU A 26 -2.38 3.62 -13.07
N VAL A 27 -1.20 3.29 -13.57
CA VAL A 27 -0.25 2.45 -12.87
C VAL A 27 0.88 3.35 -12.40
N SER A 28 1.33 3.19 -11.16
CA SER A 28 2.49 3.91 -10.65
C SER A 28 3.46 2.98 -9.92
N ALA A 29 4.73 3.30 -10.00
CA ALA A 29 5.79 2.66 -9.23
C ALA A 29 6.38 3.66 -8.24
N GLY A 30 6.52 3.25 -6.99
CA GLY A 30 6.95 4.10 -5.88
C GLY A 30 8.15 3.57 -5.13
N VAL A 31 8.87 4.50 -4.51
CA VAL A 31 9.81 4.24 -3.42
C VAL A 31 9.13 4.61 -2.11
N ASP A 32 9.35 3.79 -1.09
CA ASP A 32 8.67 3.91 0.20
C ASP A 32 9.70 4.04 1.33
N VAL A 33 9.41 4.94 2.27
CA VAL A 33 10.12 5.08 3.55
C VAL A 33 9.10 4.86 4.66
N ALA A 34 9.38 3.95 5.58
CA ALA A 34 8.51 3.63 6.71
C ALA A 34 9.21 3.94 8.03
N LEU A 35 8.63 4.84 8.81
CA LEU A 35 9.09 5.16 10.16
C LEU A 35 8.28 4.33 11.15
N PRO A 36 8.88 3.35 11.84
CA PRO A 36 8.15 2.49 12.75
C PRO A 36 7.60 3.30 13.94
N ALA A 37 6.38 3.00 14.35
CA ALA A 37 5.66 3.62 15.46
C ALA A 37 5.22 2.54 16.46
N GLY A 38 4.74 2.96 17.62
CA GLY A 38 4.24 2.04 18.65
C GLY A 38 5.26 0.96 19.04
N ASP A 39 4.81 -0.29 19.10
CA ASP A 39 5.67 -1.42 19.48
C ASP A 39 6.70 -1.79 18.41
N LEU A 40 6.39 -1.57 17.12
CA LEU A 40 7.34 -1.78 16.02
C LEU A 40 8.60 -0.92 16.19
N SER A 41 8.46 0.31 16.69
CA SER A 41 9.59 1.24 16.90
C SER A 41 10.64 0.75 17.90
N LYS A 42 10.26 -0.17 18.79
CA LYS A 42 11.15 -0.77 19.80
C LYS A 42 12.00 -1.89 19.20
N ALA A 43 11.46 -2.60 18.21
CA ALA A 43 12.09 -3.79 17.61
C ALA A 43 12.97 -3.46 16.40
N VAL A 44 12.56 -2.50 15.58
CA VAL A 44 13.22 -2.18 14.31
C VAL A 44 13.50 -0.69 14.15
N GLY A 45 14.44 -0.38 13.26
CA GLY A 45 14.70 0.95 12.73
C GLY A 45 13.84 1.25 11.51
N ASN A 46 14.22 2.29 10.78
CA ASN A 46 13.49 2.73 9.60
C ASN A 46 13.41 1.63 8.54
N GLY A 47 12.29 1.59 7.84
CA GLY A 47 12.02 0.72 6.71
C GLY A 47 12.16 1.44 5.38
N PHE A 48 12.58 0.71 4.37
CA PHE A 48 12.67 1.17 2.99
C PHE A 48 12.07 0.13 2.05
N GLY A 49 11.47 0.59 0.96
CA GLY A 49 10.72 -0.30 0.09
C GLY A 49 10.42 0.24 -1.29
N LEU A 50 9.73 -0.60 -2.05
CA LEU A 50 9.16 -0.30 -3.35
C LEU A 50 7.69 -0.70 -3.36
N SER A 51 6.88 0.03 -4.11
CA SER A 51 5.46 -0.25 -4.28
C SER A 51 5.04 -0.11 -5.73
N ALA A 52 4.01 -0.87 -6.10
CA ALA A 52 3.24 -0.70 -7.31
C ALA A 52 1.79 -0.42 -6.93
N ARG A 53 1.20 0.57 -7.59
CA ARG A 53 -0.19 0.96 -7.36
C ARG A 53 -0.94 1.02 -8.67
N TYR A 54 -2.08 0.36 -8.69
CA TYR A 54 -3.09 0.54 -9.71
C TYR A 54 -4.16 1.48 -9.15
N GLU A 55 -4.53 2.49 -9.90
CA GLU A 55 -5.56 3.46 -9.56
C GLU A 55 -6.52 3.64 -10.72
N ASN A 56 -7.80 3.77 -10.41
CA ASN A 56 -8.79 4.08 -11.41
C ASN A 56 -9.83 5.04 -10.86
N GLU A 57 -10.15 6.04 -11.66
CA GLU A 57 -11.04 7.12 -11.29
C GLU A 57 -12.48 6.61 -11.13
N PHE A 58 -13.21 7.17 -10.18
CA PHE A 58 -14.64 6.97 -9.98
C PHE A 58 -15.30 8.33 -9.74
N GLY A 59 -15.82 8.94 -10.80
CA GLY A 59 -16.32 10.31 -10.78
C GLY A 59 -15.19 11.33 -10.92
N LYS A 60 -15.45 12.60 -10.55
CA LYS A 60 -14.52 13.73 -10.83
C LYS A 60 -13.46 13.98 -9.75
N ARG A 61 -13.66 13.39 -8.56
CA ARG A 61 -12.88 13.69 -7.33
C ARG A 61 -12.56 12.45 -6.52
N MET A 62 -12.90 11.26 -6.99
CA MET A 62 -12.64 10.03 -6.28
C MET A 62 -11.95 9.04 -7.20
N SER A 63 -11.13 8.18 -6.61
CA SER A 63 -10.57 7.02 -7.28
C SER A 63 -10.55 5.86 -6.31
N TRP A 64 -10.58 4.65 -6.86
CA TRP A 64 -10.24 3.44 -6.12
C TRP A 64 -8.85 2.99 -6.53
N LEU A 65 -8.18 2.32 -5.60
CA LEU A 65 -6.82 1.85 -5.82
C LEU A 65 -6.59 0.46 -5.24
N VAL A 66 -5.58 -0.20 -5.79
CA VAL A 66 -4.96 -1.40 -5.26
C VAL A 66 -3.47 -1.15 -5.18
N ASP A 67 -2.90 -1.39 -4.01
CA ASP A 67 -1.50 -1.15 -3.67
C ASP A 67 -0.84 -2.47 -3.28
N ALA A 68 0.32 -2.75 -3.86
CA ALA A 68 1.14 -3.88 -3.49
C ALA A 68 2.58 -3.40 -3.34
N GLY A 69 3.29 -3.86 -2.31
CA GLY A 69 4.65 -3.39 -2.07
C GLY A 69 5.53 -4.38 -1.37
N PHE A 70 6.75 -3.94 -1.12
CA PHE A 70 7.77 -4.64 -0.35
C PHE A 70 8.49 -3.62 0.51
N LEU A 71 8.48 -3.82 1.82
CA LEU A 71 9.14 -2.99 2.82
C LEU A 71 10.14 -3.84 3.60
N SER A 72 11.34 -3.33 3.82
CA SER A 72 12.35 -3.95 4.67
C SER A 72 12.75 -3.01 5.79
N PHE A 73 12.54 -3.44 7.02
CA PHE A 73 12.90 -2.74 8.25
C PHE A 73 14.22 -3.27 8.80
N SER A 74 15.16 -2.37 9.05
CA SER A 74 16.46 -2.73 9.64
C SER A 74 16.29 -3.12 11.10
N GLY A 75 16.85 -4.26 11.53
CA GLY A 75 16.85 -4.63 12.94
C GLY A 75 17.68 -3.65 13.78
N LYS A 76 17.27 -3.38 15.03
CA LYS A 76 18.07 -2.59 15.97
C LYS A 76 19.03 -3.49 16.76
N GLY A 77 20.32 -3.16 16.78
CA GLY A 77 21.34 -3.94 17.50
C GLY A 77 21.51 -5.35 16.92
N SER A 78 21.31 -6.38 17.75
CA SER A 78 21.36 -7.79 17.32
C SER A 78 20.00 -8.34 16.87
N ALA A 79 18.95 -7.50 16.79
CA ALA A 79 17.64 -7.92 16.34
C ALA A 79 17.64 -8.25 14.83
N LYS A 80 16.84 -9.24 14.43
CA LYS A 80 16.69 -9.59 13.01
C LYS A 80 15.87 -8.52 12.28
N SER A 81 16.21 -8.30 11.00
CA SER A 81 15.41 -7.49 10.09
C SER A 81 14.01 -8.10 9.90
N ILE A 82 13.03 -7.22 9.69
CA ILE A 82 11.66 -7.61 9.38
C ILE A 82 11.35 -7.14 7.97
N THR A 83 10.74 -8.00 7.18
CA THR A 83 10.26 -7.68 5.84
C THR A 83 8.74 -7.76 5.84
N MET A 84 8.10 -6.88 5.07
CA MET A 84 6.65 -6.78 5.00
C MET A 84 6.22 -6.60 3.56
N VAL A 85 5.25 -7.39 3.12
CA VAL A 85 4.62 -7.28 1.80
C VAL A 85 3.18 -6.80 2.01
N PRO A 86 2.92 -5.48 1.95
CA PRO A 86 1.55 -4.96 1.96
C PRO A 86 0.82 -5.32 0.67
N LEU A 87 -0.43 -5.76 0.81
CA LEU A 87 -1.40 -5.90 -0.26
C LEU A 87 -2.72 -5.27 0.20
N GLN A 88 -2.97 -4.05 -0.27
CA GLN A 88 -4.06 -3.20 0.20
C GLN A 88 -4.92 -2.71 -0.95
N ALA A 89 -6.16 -2.36 -0.65
CA ALA A 89 -7.05 -1.66 -1.55
C ALA A 89 -7.67 -0.47 -0.80
N GLY A 90 -8.07 0.56 -1.54
CA GLY A 90 -8.49 1.79 -0.91
C GLY A 90 -9.21 2.74 -1.83
N LEU A 91 -9.53 3.90 -1.26
CA LEU A 91 -10.15 5.02 -1.95
C LEU A 91 -9.32 6.28 -1.72
N LYS A 92 -9.26 7.14 -2.73
CA LYS A 92 -8.79 8.52 -2.61
C LYS A 92 -9.94 9.49 -2.86
N TYR A 93 -9.89 10.62 -2.17
CA TYR A 93 -10.73 11.77 -2.42
C TYR A 93 -9.85 13.01 -2.66
N TYR A 94 -9.97 13.59 -3.84
CA TYR A 94 -9.24 14.78 -4.27
C TYR A 94 -10.03 16.05 -3.94
N PHE A 95 -9.35 17.04 -3.37
CA PHE A 95 -9.98 18.32 -3.03
C PHE A 95 -10.24 19.20 -4.24
N GLN A 96 -9.56 18.92 -5.35
CA GLN A 96 -9.75 19.59 -6.64
C GLN A 96 -10.50 18.67 -7.61
N ASP A 97 -11.17 19.28 -8.58
CA ASP A 97 -11.70 18.53 -9.72
C ASP A 97 -10.55 17.99 -10.59
N GLN A 98 -10.80 16.88 -11.29
CA GLN A 98 -9.89 16.26 -12.27
C GLN A 98 -8.71 15.46 -11.69
N ILE A 99 -8.86 14.85 -10.51
CA ILE A 99 -7.87 13.90 -9.96
C ILE A 99 -6.45 14.52 -9.96
N ASN A 100 -6.33 15.67 -9.27
CA ASN A 100 -5.09 16.42 -9.22
C ASN A 100 -4.91 17.14 -7.87
N GLY A 101 -3.65 17.39 -7.52
CA GLY A 101 -3.19 18.01 -6.28
C GLY A 101 -3.60 17.27 -5.02
N LEU A 102 -4.02 18.01 -3.99
CA LEU A 102 -4.18 17.46 -2.65
C LEU A 102 -5.32 16.43 -2.59
N TYR A 103 -5.07 15.32 -1.93
CA TYR A 103 -6.06 14.28 -1.64
C TYR A 103 -5.93 13.74 -0.21
N VAL A 104 -7.01 13.16 0.27
CA VAL A 104 -7.02 12.22 1.41
C VAL A 104 -7.22 10.81 0.88
N MET A 105 -6.72 9.82 1.59
CA MET A 105 -6.86 8.41 1.22
C MET A 105 -7.11 7.52 2.42
N GLY A 106 -7.75 6.39 2.16
CA GLY A 106 -7.94 5.32 3.13
C GLY A 106 -7.69 3.99 2.45
N GLU A 107 -6.75 3.22 2.97
CA GLU A 107 -6.39 1.88 2.49
C GLU A 107 -6.67 0.84 3.58
N LEU A 108 -7.01 -0.37 3.17
CA LEU A 108 -7.14 -1.52 4.05
C LEU A 108 -6.71 -2.79 3.33
N GLY A 109 -6.24 -3.78 4.07
CA GLY A 109 -5.84 -5.04 3.47
C GLY A 109 -4.88 -5.83 4.34
N PHE A 110 -4.14 -6.72 3.69
CA PHE A 110 -3.30 -7.69 4.37
C PHE A 110 -1.83 -7.31 4.27
N HIS A 111 -1.08 -7.66 5.30
CA HIS A 111 0.36 -7.52 5.36
C HIS A 111 0.96 -8.89 5.63
N LEU A 112 1.76 -9.37 4.69
CA LEU A 112 2.55 -10.57 4.92
C LEU A 112 3.83 -10.12 5.62
N VAL A 113 3.92 -10.39 6.91
CA VAL A 113 5.06 -10.01 7.76
C VAL A 113 5.99 -11.21 7.88
N SER A 114 7.28 -11.02 7.61
CA SER A 114 8.30 -12.06 7.72
C SER A 114 9.48 -11.58 8.56
N GLY A 115 9.83 -12.35 9.58
CA GLY A 115 10.94 -12.07 10.48
C GLY A 115 11.60 -13.36 10.96
N GLY A 116 12.87 -13.58 10.61
CA GLY A 116 13.57 -14.81 10.94
C GLY A 116 12.95 -16.04 10.29
N SER A 117 12.39 -16.96 11.10
CA SER A 117 11.78 -18.22 10.65
C SER A 117 10.25 -18.22 10.66
N LYS A 118 9.62 -17.08 10.98
CA LYS A 118 8.16 -16.94 11.09
C LYS A 118 7.62 -16.02 9.99
N SER A 119 6.45 -16.37 9.48
CA SER A 119 5.67 -15.54 8.57
C SER A 119 4.23 -15.49 9.05
N GLU A 120 3.65 -14.30 9.06
CA GLU A 120 2.27 -14.06 9.49
C GLU A 120 1.55 -13.21 8.46
N THR A 121 0.22 -13.26 8.48
CA THR A 121 -0.63 -12.44 7.61
C THR A 121 -1.60 -11.70 8.49
N ASP A 122 -1.36 -10.41 8.63
CA ASP A 122 -2.14 -9.55 9.52
C ASP A 122 -2.93 -8.53 8.71
N PHE A 123 -4.09 -8.14 9.23
CA PHE A 123 -4.91 -7.12 8.60
C PHE A 123 -4.52 -5.74 9.12
N GLY A 124 -4.57 -4.75 8.23
CA GLY A 124 -4.25 -3.37 8.58
C GLY A 124 -5.08 -2.35 7.82
N VAL A 125 -5.10 -1.14 8.37
CA VAL A 125 -5.77 0.04 7.82
C VAL A 125 -4.79 1.20 7.77
N ALA A 126 -4.94 2.05 6.76
CA ALA A 126 -4.04 3.17 6.49
C ALA A 126 -4.81 4.41 6.06
N PRO A 127 -5.21 5.30 6.98
CA PRO A 127 -5.54 6.66 6.62
C PRO A 127 -4.30 7.41 6.14
N GLY A 128 -4.47 8.30 5.17
CA GLY A 128 -3.38 9.07 4.61
C GLY A 128 -3.82 10.33 3.89
N ILE A 129 -2.82 11.09 3.49
CA ILE A 129 -2.93 12.29 2.66
C ILE A 129 -1.87 12.23 1.58
N GLY A 130 -2.03 13.02 0.53
CA GLY A 130 -0.99 13.15 -0.47
C GLY A 130 -1.27 14.23 -1.49
N TYR A 131 -0.36 14.36 -2.43
CA TYR A 131 -0.40 15.36 -3.48
C TYR A 131 -0.04 14.71 -4.82
N TYR A 132 -0.99 14.75 -5.74
CA TYR A 132 -0.83 14.34 -7.11
C TYR A 132 -0.40 15.54 -7.95
N PHE A 133 0.62 15.42 -8.78
CA PHE A 133 1.01 16.50 -9.70
C PHE A 133 1.75 15.96 -10.93
N SER A 134 1.28 16.35 -12.11
CA SER A 134 1.83 15.87 -13.38
C SER A 134 1.86 14.33 -13.42
N ASP A 135 3.05 13.73 -13.45
CA ASP A 135 3.27 12.30 -13.50
C ASP A 135 3.78 11.75 -12.16
N PHE A 136 3.57 12.49 -11.06
CA PHE A 136 4.06 12.14 -9.74
C PHE A 136 2.95 12.11 -8.68
N ASP A 137 3.09 11.16 -7.76
CA ASP A 137 2.24 11.01 -6.58
C ASP A 137 3.14 10.97 -5.35
N LEU A 138 2.92 11.91 -4.42
CA LEU A 138 3.56 11.92 -3.10
C LEU A 138 2.51 11.64 -2.04
N GLY A 139 2.73 10.61 -1.22
CA GLY A 139 1.79 10.17 -0.20
C GLY A 139 2.42 10.08 1.18
N LEU A 140 1.62 10.37 2.20
CA LEU A 140 1.91 10.09 3.60
C LEU A 140 0.74 9.29 4.18
N LYS A 141 1.01 8.12 4.76
CA LYS A 141 0.01 7.28 5.43
C LYS A 141 0.44 6.91 6.84
N PHE A 142 -0.53 6.79 7.73
CA PHE A 142 -0.34 6.13 9.03
C PHE A 142 -0.90 4.72 8.92
N GLN A 143 -0.03 3.72 8.92
CA GLN A 143 -0.43 2.32 8.84
C GLN A 143 -0.58 1.76 10.26
N THR A 144 -1.73 1.15 10.52
CA THR A 144 -1.96 0.31 11.69
C THR A 144 -2.18 -1.12 11.24
N ILE A 145 -1.49 -2.07 11.88
CA ILE A 145 -1.60 -3.51 11.58
C ILE A 145 -1.85 -4.22 12.90
N ASN A 146 -2.98 -4.89 12.99
CA ASN A 146 -3.36 -5.62 14.18
C ASN A 146 -2.87 -7.06 14.08
N SER A 147 -1.88 -7.41 14.91
CA SER A 147 -1.40 -8.79 15.05
C SER A 147 -1.64 -9.28 16.48
N PRO A 148 -1.90 -10.58 16.69
CA PRO A 148 -2.01 -11.16 18.03
C PRO A 148 -0.77 -10.96 18.92
N GLN A 149 0.39 -10.62 18.35
CA GLN A 149 1.68 -10.48 19.04
C GLN A 149 2.07 -9.03 19.34
N GLY A 150 1.27 -8.06 18.90
CA GLY A 150 1.55 -6.62 19.04
C GLY A 150 1.19 -5.86 17.77
N ASN A 151 0.95 -4.57 17.88
CA ASN A 151 0.59 -3.75 16.71
C ASN A 151 1.85 -3.37 15.91
N TYR A 152 1.82 -3.60 14.59
CA TYR A 152 2.90 -3.20 13.67
C TYR A 152 2.57 -1.86 13.01
N ASP A 153 2.67 -0.78 13.79
CA ASP A 153 2.32 0.56 13.31
C ASP A 153 3.51 1.26 12.65
N TYR A 154 3.28 2.03 11.59
CA TYR A 154 4.31 2.89 10.99
C TYR A 154 3.73 4.10 10.25
N ILE A 155 4.53 5.16 10.15
CA ILE A 155 4.27 6.29 9.24
C ILE A 155 4.99 5.99 7.93
N GLY A 156 4.23 5.82 6.84
CA GLY A 156 4.76 5.55 5.51
C GLY A 156 4.76 6.80 4.64
N PHE A 157 5.90 7.14 4.07
CA PHE A 157 6.03 8.12 2.99
C PHE A 157 6.26 7.38 1.67
N ARG A 158 5.51 7.76 0.64
CA ARG A 158 5.60 7.20 -0.71
C ARG A 158 5.90 8.31 -1.70
N ALA A 159 6.87 8.10 -2.57
CA ALA A 159 7.10 8.94 -3.75
C ALA A 159 7.07 8.06 -4.99
N ALA A 160 6.18 8.38 -5.93
CA ALA A 160 5.92 7.52 -7.08
C ALA A 160 5.85 8.26 -8.40
N TYR A 161 6.27 7.54 -9.45
CA TYR A 161 6.09 7.93 -10.84
C TYR A 161 4.89 7.21 -11.42
N ILE A 162 4.03 7.97 -12.11
CA ILE A 162 2.80 7.52 -12.73
C ILE A 162 3.08 7.30 -14.21
N PHE A 163 2.82 6.08 -14.67
CA PHE A 163 3.07 5.74 -16.05
C PHE A 163 2.01 6.40 -16.94
N PRO A 164 2.43 7.02 -18.07
CA PRO A 164 1.49 7.62 -19.02
C PRO A 164 0.49 6.60 -19.56
N LYS A 165 -0.76 7.03 -19.70
CA LYS A 165 -1.84 6.28 -20.37
C LYS A 165 -1.44 6.06 -21.83
N ARG A 166 -1.29 4.80 -22.26
CA ARG A 166 -1.06 4.42 -23.67
C ARG A 166 -2.34 3.93 -24.32
#